data_AF-A0A254NMR7-F1
#
_entry.id   AF-A0A254NMR7-F1
#
_cell.length_a   1.000
_cell.length_b   1.000
_cell.length_c   1.000
_cell.angle_alpha   90.00
_cell.angle_beta   90.00
_cell.angle_gamma   90.00
#
_symmetry.space_group_name_H-M   'P 1'
#
loop_
_entity.id
_entity.type
_entity.pdbx_description
1 polymer ?
#
loop_
_entity_poly.entity_id
_entity_poly.type
_entity_poly.pdbx_seq_one_letter_code
_entity_poly.pdbx_strand_id
1 'polypeptide(L)'
;MPLVVVPLPSLPSSAGRITAIHPLAEQDATSYASCGLLAVNDRSELVRVSPLPGEIQILSALHIPEFDPLKPIQIVTDVRGRYAAVSNRYGRYAVVFALPDSADAPGARAEKILKLDRGDYYTDKSRFPLAFAELDDRTLLIHGSDWNRVELTELPSLRPLAERAFPGRDEAGESDESVEAAEFDNLVEATGPEEAETTVSDAQADVGESGIPPLPELNYFHGGLLTSPDGSRIADTGWVWQPVGLIGAWSLREWLNDPWASENGESLKHFFQSEDWDLPAAWIDNERLAAWGRIDTDLLDPEDYAEIESKPVIVIHNARTGSVSRVARDVPLYLLSTAFVPSWECFPYPLGGMAFSENRLFFWGRGVPLHVWNLRASEAAPVDLADARPEPASETAFSNSEAHEVPDSAPYPVTEIEFHDAVYHPAAKLFIDLQADGRLSAFRLSDADSSAGQA
;
A
#
# COMPACT_ATOMS: atom_id res chain seq x y z
N MET A 1 -10.58 9.81 24.25
CA MET A 1 -11.86 9.16 23.89
C MET A 1 -11.70 7.68 24.13
N PRO A 2 -12.46 7.03 25.03
CA PRO A 2 -12.39 5.59 25.20
C PRO A 2 -12.84 4.84 23.94
N LEU A 3 -12.21 3.70 23.68
CA LEU A 3 -12.66 2.70 22.72
C LEU A 3 -13.80 1.86 23.35
N VAL A 4 -14.93 1.72 22.65
CA VAL A 4 -16.13 1.03 23.11
C VAL A 4 -16.31 -0.26 22.32
N VAL A 5 -16.47 -1.39 23.02
CA VAL A 5 -16.75 -2.69 22.38
C VAL A 5 -18.16 -2.68 21.78
N VAL A 6 -18.26 -3.04 20.50
CA VAL A 6 -19.54 -3.29 19.82
C VAL A 6 -19.80 -4.80 19.84
N PRO A 7 -20.87 -5.28 20.50
CA PRO A 7 -21.11 -6.71 20.63
C PRO A 7 -21.51 -7.30 19.27
N LEU A 8 -20.73 -8.29 18.81
CA LEU A 8 -21.06 -9.08 17.63
C LEU A 8 -21.69 -10.42 18.04
N PRO A 9 -22.75 -10.90 17.34
CA PRO A 9 -23.18 -12.29 17.43
C PRO A 9 -22.09 -13.25 16.92
N SER A 10 -22.13 -14.51 17.37
CA SER A 10 -21.26 -15.56 16.84
C SER A 10 -21.68 -15.94 15.41
N LEU A 11 -20.72 -15.96 14.48
CA LEU A 11 -20.93 -16.48 13.13
C LEU A 11 -21.33 -17.97 13.17
N PRO A 12 -22.17 -18.46 12.24
CA PRO A 12 -22.56 -19.87 12.19
C PRO A 12 -21.36 -20.75 11.81
N SER A 13 -21.39 -22.03 12.21
CA SER A 13 -20.29 -22.98 11.94
C SER A 13 -20.01 -23.24 10.45
N SER A 14 -20.95 -22.90 9.56
CA SER A 14 -20.75 -22.87 8.10
C SER A 14 -19.77 -21.79 7.63
N ALA A 15 -19.29 -20.92 8.52
CA ALA A 15 -18.20 -19.98 8.24
C ALA A 15 -16.84 -20.66 8.09
N GLY A 16 -16.56 -21.73 8.85
CA GLY A 16 -15.18 -22.17 9.09
C GLY A 16 -14.43 -21.19 9.99
N ARG A 17 -13.11 -21.34 10.13
CA ARG A 17 -12.24 -20.33 10.76
C ARG A 17 -11.96 -19.22 9.73
N ILE A 18 -12.32 -17.98 10.04
CA ILE A 18 -11.92 -16.83 9.22
C ILE A 18 -10.40 -16.61 9.36
N THR A 19 -9.72 -16.30 8.24
CA THR A 19 -8.26 -16.16 8.19
C THR A 19 -7.77 -14.86 7.55
N ALA A 20 -8.66 -14.10 6.88
CA ALA A 20 -8.44 -12.69 6.54
C ALA A 20 -9.78 -11.97 6.36
N ILE A 21 -9.79 -10.64 6.54
CA ILE A 21 -10.96 -9.76 6.38
C ILE A 21 -10.61 -8.48 5.60
N HIS A 22 -11.61 -7.88 4.95
CA HIS A 22 -11.52 -6.58 4.29
C HIS A 22 -12.87 -5.86 4.35
N PRO A 23 -12.92 -4.54 4.63
CA PRO A 23 -14.17 -3.77 4.55
C PRO A 23 -14.79 -3.85 3.16
N LEU A 24 -16.10 -4.09 3.08
CA LEU A 24 -16.82 -4.05 1.81
C LEU A 24 -17.66 -2.76 1.73
N ALA A 25 -17.47 -1.98 0.67
CA ALA A 25 -18.36 -0.89 0.34
C ALA A 25 -19.72 -1.43 -0.13
N GLU A 26 -20.81 -0.99 0.48
CA GLU A 26 -22.18 -1.37 0.10
C GLU A 26 -22.88 -0.22 -0.64
N GLN A 27 -23.49 -0.52 -1.78
CA GLN A 27 -24.06 0.50 -2.68
C GLN A 27 -25.33 1.16 -2.10
N ASP A 28 -26.21 0.36 -1.47
CA ASP A 28 -27.49 0.81 -0.91
C ASP A 28 -27.45 1.02 0.62
N ALA A 29 -26.33 1.54 1.13
CA ALA A 29 -26.01 1.75 2.55
C ALA A 29 -26.92 2.77 3.30
N THR A 30 -28.21 2.46 3.40
CA THR A 30 -29.27 3.37 3.90
C THR A 30 -29.54 3.26 5.41
N SER A 31 -28.63 2.67 6.19
CA SER A 31 -28.64 2.74 7.66
C SER A 31 -27.29 2.33 8.28
N TYR A 32 -27.20 2.39 9.62
CA TYR A 32 -26.12 1.82 10.43
C TYR A 32 -25.86 0.31 10.24
N ALA A 33 -26.64 -0.39 9.41
CA ALA A 33 -26.45 -1.80 9.09
C ALA A 33 -25.27 -2.08 8.12
N SER A 34 -24.74 -1.05 7.44
CA SER A 34 -23.77 -1.15 6.33
C SER A 34 -22.33 -1.48 6.74
N CYS A 35 -22.19 -2.54 7.54
CA CYS A 35 -20.93 -3.03 8.08
C CYS A 35 -20.48 -4.32 7.36
N GLY A 36 -20.61 -4.37 6.03
CA GLY A 36 -20.23 -5.52 5.22
C GLY A 36 -18.73 -5.80 5.23
N LEU A 37 -18.36 -7.08 5.22
CA LEU A 37 -16.98 -7.53 4.99
C LEU A 37 -16.92 -8.51 3.81
N LEU A 38 -15.80 -8.49 3.11
CA LEU A 38 -15.28 -9.71 2.48
C LEU A 38 -14.32 -10.40 3.44
N ALA A 39 -14.28 -11.72 3.38
CA ALA A 39 -13.35 -12.52 4.16
C ALA A 39 -12.94 -13.78 3.39
N VAL A 40 -11.84 -14.38 3.84
CA VAL A 40 -11.43 -15.74 3.44
C VAL A 40 -11.44 -16.63 4.67
N ASN A 41 -11.77 -17.91 4.48
CA ASN A 41 -11.74 -18.93 5.52
C ASN A 41 -10.70 -20.03 5.27
N ASP A 42 -10.51 -20.85 6.31
CA ASP A 42 -9.68 -22.06 6.36
C ASP A 42 -10.00 -23.14 5.31
N ARG A 43 -11.08 -22.99 4.55
CA ARG A 43 -11.49 -23.89 3.45
C ARG A 43 -11.25 -23.27 2.07
N SER A 44 -10.52 -22.15 2.01
CA SER A 44 -10.24 -21.39 0.78
C SER A 44 -11.52 -20.92 0.08
N GLU A 45 -12.53 -20.48 0.84
CA GLU A 45 -13.74 -19.86 0.30
C GLU A 45 -13.68 -18.33 0.46
N LEU A 46 -14.03 -17.60 -0.59
CA LEU A 46 -14.36 -16.17 -0.51
C LEU A 46 -15.79 -16.06 0.03
N VAL A 47 -15.97 -15.34 1.13
CA VAL A 47 -17.26 -15.17 1.80
C VAL A 47 -17.57 -13.67 2.00
N ARG A 48 -18.84 -13.29 1.88
CA ARG A 48 -19.36 -12.02 2.41
C ARG A 48 -19.82 -12.28 3.83
N VAL A 49 -19.40 -11.45 4.79
CA VAL A 49 -19.81 -11.53 6.19
C VAL A 49 -20.56 -10.25 6.53
N SER A 50 -21.65 -10.39 7.29
CA SER A 50 -22.39 -9.26 7.87
C SER A 50 -22.26 -9.34 9.40
N PRO A 51 -21.15 -8.84 9.99
CA PRO A 51 -20.85 -8.89 11.42
C PRO A 51 -22.01 -8.55 12.36
N LEU A 52 -22.80 -7.51 12.07
CA LEU A 52 -23.84 -7.01 12.97
C LEU A 52 -25.04 -7.97 13.12
N PRO A 53 -25.66 -8.50 12.05
CA PRO A 53 -26.65 -9.57 12.17
C PRO A 53 -26.03 -10.96 12.41
N GLY A 54 -24.72 -11.15 12.15
CA GLY A 54 -24.02 -12.43 12.31
C GLY A 54 -24.13 -13.37 11.10
N GLU A 55 -24.49 -12.82 9.95
CA GLU A 55 -24.78 -13.59 8.73
C GLU A 55 -23.54 -13.77 7.85
N ILE A 56 -23.57 -14.80 6.99
CA ILE A 56 -22.47 -15.14 6.09
C ILE A 56 -22.98 -15.78 4.80
N GLN A 57 -22.41 -15.38 3.68
CA GLN A 57 -22.70 -15.88 2.34
C GLN A 57 -21.42 -16.36 1.67
N ILE A 58 -21.36 -17.63 1.29
CA ILE A 58 -20.22 -18.17 0.52
C ILE A 58 -20.34 -17.70 -0.93
N LEU A 59 -19.45 -16.80 -1.36
CA LEU A 59 -19.50 -16.19 -2.69
C LEU A 59 -18.84 -17.09 -3.74
N SER A 60 -17.66 -17.64 -3.46
CA SER A 60 -16.92 -18.49 -4.41
C SER A 60 -15.85 -19.32 -3.70
N ALA A 61 -15.33 -20.36 -4.38
CA ALA A 61 -14.16 -21.11 -3.91
C ALA A 61 -12.90 -20.63 -4.64
N LEU A 62 -11.84 -20.34 -3.87
CA LEU A 62 -10.58 -19.75 -4.34
C LEU A 62 -9.72 -20.79 -5.06
N HIS A 63 -9.98 -20.97 -6.35
CA HIS A 63 -9.18 -21.81 -7.25
C HIS A 63 -7.93 -21.05 -7.75
N ILE A 64 -7.13 -20.57 -6.79
CA ILE A 64 -5.84 -19.90 -6.97
C ILE A 64 -4.75 -21.00 -6.83
N PRO A 65 -3.77 -21.13 -7.76
CA PRO A 65 -2.67 -22.09 -7.60
C PRO A 65 -1.81 -21.76 -6.37
N GLU A 66 -1.24 -22.78 -5.74
CA GLU A 66 -0.35 -22.67 -4.56
C GLU A 66 -0.95 -21.96 -3.31
N PHE A 67 -2.25 -21.62 -3.35
CA PHE A 67 -2.90 -20.82 -2.33
C PHE A 67 -3.08 -21.58 -1.01
N ASP A 68 -2.61 -20.95 0.06
CA ASP A 68 -2.66 -21.45 1.43
C ASP A 68 -3.51 -20.49 2.28
N PRO A 69 -4.69 -20.91 2.76
CA PRO A 69 -5.58 -20.06 3.54
C PRO A 69 -5.06 -19.77 4.96
N LEU A 70 -3.91 -20.35 5.36
CA LEU A 70 -3.27 -20.15 6.65
C LEU A 70 -2.03 -19.23 6.58
N LYS A 71 -1.54 -18.92 5.37
CA LYS A 71 -0.55 -17.86 5.13
C LYS A 71 -1.22 -16.48 5.07
N PRO A 72 -0.45 -15.37 5.15
CA PRO A 72 -0.96 -14.03 4.88
C PRO A 72 -1.72 -13.96 3.56
N ILE A 73 -2.93 -13.42 3.62
CA ILE A 73 -3.82 -13.20 2.47
C ILE A 73 -3.92 -11.70 2.21
N GLN A 74 -4.16 -11.34 0.95
CA GLN A 74 -4.60 -10.01 0.56
C GLN A 74 -5.98 -10.12 -0.10
N ILE A 75 -6.87 -9.24 0.32
CA ILE A 75 -8.14 -8.94 -0.34
C ILE A 75 -8.10 -7.42 -0.60
N VAL A 76 -8.48 -7.00 -1.80
CA VAL A 76 -8.74 -5.59 -2.14
C VAL A 76 -10.03 -5.51 -2.97
N THR A 77 -10.78 -4.41 -2.84
CA THR A 77 -12.03 -4.15 -3.60
C THR A 77 -12.01 -2.81 -4.31
N ASP A 78 -12.85 -2.64 -5.34
CA ASP A 78 -13.16 -1.29 -5.84
C ASP A 78 -14.03 -0.52 -4.84
N VAL A 79 -14.01 0.82 -4.91
CA VAL A 79 -14.72 1.69 -3.96
C VAL A 79 -16.25 1.57 -4.02
N ARG A 80 -16.80 0.89 -5.03
CA ARG A 80 -18.24 0.61 -5.20
C ARG A 80 -18.62 -0.85 -4.86
N GLY A 81 -17.68 -1.67 -4.38
CA GLY A 81 -17.93 -3.04 -3.90
C GLY A 81 -18.45 -4.02 -4.96
N ARG A 82 -18.13 -3.79 -6.23
CA ARG A 82 -18.50 -4.63 -7.40
C ARG A 82 -17.43 -5.66 -7.72
N TYR A 83 -16.17 -5.43 -7.34
CA TYR A 83 -15.05 -6.30 -7.66
C TYR A 83 -14.18 -6.56 -6.43
N ALA A 84 -13.55 -7.73 -6.41
CA ALA A 84 -12.52 -8.08 -5.45
C ALA A 84 -11.35 -8.80 -6.13
N ALA A 85 -10.13 -8.50 -5.73
CA ALA A 85 -8.95 -9.29 -6.06
C ALA A 85 -8.43 -9.98 -4.78
N VAL A 86 -8.08 -11.26 -4.89
CA VAL A 86 -7.62 -12.11 -3.78
C VAL A 86 -6.32 -12.82 -4.16
N SER A 87 -5.35 -12.81 -3.24
CA SER A 87 -4.06 -13.50 -3.36
C SER A 87 -3.56 -13.96 -1.98
N ASN A 88 -2.53 -14.81 -1.95
CA ASN A 88 -1.63 -14.79 -0.79
C ASN A 88 -0.73 -13.54 -0.91
N ARG A 89 -0.50 -12.85 0.21
CA ARG A 89 0.23 -11.57 0.22
C ARG A 89 1.63 -11.71 -0.38
N TYR A 90 2.35 -12.76 0.02
CA TYR A 90 3.69 -13.11 -0.48
C TYR A 90 3.58 -14.38 -1.33
N GLY A 91 3.18 -14.21 -2.59
CA GLY A 91 2.97 -15.31 -3.54
C GLY A 91 2.86 -14.86 -4.99
N ARG A 92 2.79 -15.85 -5.89
CA ARG A 92 2.83 -15.69 -7.36
C ARG A 92 1.49 -15.39 -8.02
N TYR A 93 0.37 -15.83 -7.45
CA TYR A 93 -0.94 -15.83 -8.12
C TYR A 93 -2.00 -15.00 -7.40
N ALA A 94 -2.85 -14.35 -8.19
CA ALA A 94 -4.05 -13.67 -7.72
C ALA A 94 -5.25 -13.97 -8.63
N VAL A 95 -6.46 -13.76 -8.12
CA VAL A 95 -7.71 -13.94 -8.88
C VAL A 95 -8.66 -12.78 -8.61
N VAL A 96 -9.26 -12.28 -9.69
CA VAL A 96 -10.24 -11.18 -9.65
C VAL A 96 -11.63 -11.74 -9.86
N PHE A 97 -12.57 -11.25 -9.04
CA PHE A 97 -13.97 -11.61 -9.04
C PHE A 97 -14.85 -10.39 -9.28
N ALA A 98 -15.92 -10.56 -10.05
CA ALA A 98 -17.11 -9.72 -9.98
C ALA A 98 -18.00 -10.23 -8.83
N LEU A 99 -18.47 -9.31 -7.98
CA LEU A 99 -19.27 -9.56 -6.79
C LEU A 99 -20.76 -9.35 -7.10
N PRO A 100 -21.70 -10.03 -6.41
CA PRO A 100 -23.12 -9.76 -6.55
C PRO A 100 -23.49 -8.33 -6.12
N ASP A 101 -24.28 -7.65 -6.97
CA ASP A 101 -24.77 -6.28 -6.74
C ASP A 101 -25.56 -6.16 -5.42
N SER A 102 -26.39 -7.15 -5.11
CA SER A 102 -27.21 -7.20 -3.89
C SER A 102 -26.72 -8.27 -2.91
N ALA A 103 -26.59 -7.88 -1.64
CA ALA A 103 -26.31 -8.80 -0.54
C ALA A 103 -27.49 -9.76 -0.26
N ASP A 104 -28.72 -9.28 -0.44
CA ASP A 104 -29.95 -9.99 -0.07
C ASP A 104 -30.34 -11.10 -1.06
N ALA A 105 -29.64 -11.21 -2.21
CA ALA A 105 -29.92 -12.18 -3.26
C ALA A 105 -29.47 -13.61 -2.86
N PRO A 106 -30.38 -14.52 -2.43
CA PRO A 106 -29.97 -15.73 -1.74
C PRO A 106 -29.30 -16.72 -2.70
N GLY A 107 -28.05 -17.08 -2.39
CA GLY A 107 -27.27 -17.99 -3.22
C GLY A 107 -26.59 -17.34 -4.44
N ALA A 108 -26.62 -16.01 -4.56
CA ALA A 108 -25.78 -15.29 -5.50
C ALA A 108 -24.29 -15.59 -5.24
N ARG A 109 -23.49 -15.64 -6.31
CA ARG A 109 -22.07 -16.07 -6.31
C ARG A 109 -21.20 -15.02 -6.97
N ALA A 110 -19.94 -14.94 -6.55
CA ALA A 110 -18.96 -14.10 -7.21
C ALA A 110 -18.39 -14.83 -8.44
N GLU A 111 -18.50 -14.19 -9.61
CA GLU A 111 -17.98 -14.68 -10.88
C GLU A 111 -16.49 -14.40 -10.97
N LYS A 112 -15.69 -15.41 -11.36
CA LYS A 112 -14.25 -15.25 -11.56
C LYS A 112 -13.98 -14.68 -12.95
N ILE A 113 -13.57 -13.42 -13.03
CA ILE A 113 -13.38 -12.70 -14.30
C ILE A 113 -11.93 -12.71 -14.81
N LEU A 114 -10.93 -12.76 -13.93
CA LEU A 114 -9.51 -12.73 -14.33
C LEU A 114 -8.64 -13.60 -13.40
N LYS A 115 -7.60 -14.21 -13.98
CA LYS A 115 -6.48 -14.80 -13.25
C LYS A 115 -5.24 -13.93 -13.50
N LEU A 116 -4.40 -13.80 -12.49
CA LEU A 116 -3.16 -13.04 -12.53
C LEU A 116 -1.99 -13.93 -12.09
N ASP A 117 -0.87 -13.74 -12.77
CA ASP A 117 0.45 -14.31 -12.49
C ASP A 117 1.45 -13.14 -12.62
N ARG A 118 2.44 -13.07 -11.74
CA ARG A 118 3.47 -12.01 -11.73
C ARG A 118 4.90 -12.55 -11.89
N GLY A 119 5.04 -13.73 -12.47
CA GLY A 119 6.32 -14.46 -12.53
C GLY A 119 6.64 -15.16 -11.21
N ASP A 120 7.77 -15.87 -11.17
CA ASP A 120 8.26 -16.64 -10.02
C ASP A 120 9.37 -15.91 -9.24
N TYR A 121 10.11 -15.03 -9.89
CA TYR A 121 11.28 -14.32 -9.34
C TYR A 121 10.96 -13.62 -8.00
N TYR A 122 11.58 -14.11 -6.93
CA TYR A 122 11.50 -13.58 -5.55
C TYR A 122 10.10 -13.20 -5.06
N THR A 123 9.07 -13.97 -5.43
CA THR A 123 7.68 -13.72 -5.01
C THR A 123 7.42 -13.90 -3.50
N ASP A 124 8.39 -14.40 -2.73
CA ASP A 124 8.38 -14.43 -1.26
C ASP A 124 8.95 -13.14 -0.62
N LYS A 125 9.67 -12.31 -1.38
CA LYS A 125 10.35 -11.07 -0.91
C LYS A 125 9.53 -9.80 -1.08
N SER A 126 8.44 -9.84 -1.85
CA SER A 126 7.56 -8.69 -2.04
C SER A 126 6.09 -9.09 -2.06
N ARG A 127 5.24 -8.11 -1.73
CA ARG A 127 3.79 -8.27 -1.74
C ARG A 127 3.28 -8.37 -3.17
N PHE A 128 2.23 -9.14 -3.42
CA PHE A 128 1.57 -9.13 -4.73
C PHE A 128 0.96 -7.72 -4.94
N PRO A 129 1.41 -6.93 -5.94
CA PRO A 129 0.87 -5.61 -6.19
C PRO A 129 -0.56 -5.72 -6.73
N LEU A 130 -1.55 -5.25 -5.96
CA LEU A 130 -2.97 -5.27 -6.31
C LEU A 130 -3.68 -4.04 -5.73
N ALA A 131 -4.36 -3.27 -6.56
CA ALA A 131 -5.28 -2.21 -6.15
C ALA A 131 -6.39 -1.97 -7.20
N PHE A 132 -7.39 -1.16 -6.84
CA PHE A 132 -8.44 -0.69 -7.74
C PHE A 132 -8.57 0.83 -7.66
N ALA A 133 -8.64 1.50 -8.81
CA ALA A 133 -8.99 2.90 -8.93
C ALA A 133 -10.32 3.07 -9.69
N GLU A 134 -11.09 4.10 -9.34
CA GLU A 134 -12.13 4.65 -10.22
C GLU A 134 -11.59 5.95 -10.83
N LEU A 135 -11.57 6.07 -12.16
CA LEU A 135 -11.14 7.30 -12.84
C LEU A 135 -12.06 7.60 -14.01
N ASP A 136 -12.70 8.76 -14.00
CA ASP A 136 -13.69 9.19 -15.01
C ASP A 136 -14.79 8.13 -15.23
N ASP A 137 -15.35 7.62 -14.12
CA ASP A 137 -16.32 6.51 -14.03
C ASP A 137 -15.85 5.14 -14.57
N ARG A 138 -14.56 5.00 -14.92
CA ARG A 138 -13.94 3.73 -15.34
C ARG A 138 -13.33 3.02 -14.14
N THR A 139 -13.61 1.72 -14.01
CA THR A 139 -12.96 0.84 -13.03
C THR A 139 -11.65 0.31 -13.58
N LEU A 140 -10.55 0.63 -12.91
CA LEU A 140 -9.21 0.24 -13.31
C LEU A 140 -8.61 -0.67 -12.22
N LEU A 141 -8.29 -1.91 -12.61
CA LEU A 141 -7.49 -2.83 -11.83
C LEU A 141 -6.01 -2.50 -12.07
N ILE A 142 -5.28 -2.24 -10.99
CA ILE A 142 -3.81 -2.18 -10.99
C ILE A 142 -3.29 -3.51 -10.46
N HIS A 143 -2.43 -4.19 -11.21
CA HIS A 143 -1.90 -5.49 -10.80
C HIS A 143 -0.45 -5.71 -11.22
N GLY A 144 0.28 -6.52 -10.47
CA GLY A 144 1.57 -7.08 -10.91
C GLY A 144 1.45 -7.92 -12.18
N SER A 145 2.50 -7.91 -13.00
CA SER A 145 2.64 -8.71 -14.23
C SER A 145 4.02 -9.38 -14.35
N ASP A 146 5.04 -8.73 -13.80
CA ASP A 146 6.40 -9.24 -13.56
C ASP A 146 6.94 -8.57 -12.26
N TRP A 147 8.23 -8.66 -11.93
CA TRP A 147 8.60 -8.71 -10.51
C TRP A 147 8.35 -7.50 -9.57
N ASN A 148 8.58 -6.19 -9.78
CA ASN A 148 9.12 -5.29 -10.81
C ASN A 148 8.33 -4.85 -12.05
N ARG A 149 7.09 -5.32 -12.30
CA ARG A 149 6.18 -4.63 -13.24
C ARG A 149 4.74 -4.62 -12.73
N VAL A 150 4.08 -3.48 -12.91
CA VAL A 150 2.64 -3.29 -12.71
C VAL A 150 1.95 -2.90 -14.01
N GLU A 151 0.68 -3.26 -14.15
CA GLU A 151 -0.14 -3.05 -15.35
C GLU A 151 -1.55 -2.56 -15.01
N LEU A 152 -2.18 -1.93 -16.00
CA LEU A 152 -3.55 -1.40 -15.92
C LEU A 152 -4.53 -2.21 -16.76
N THR A 153 -5.55 -2.80 -16.13
CA THR A 153 -6.66 -3.49 -16.81
C THR A 153 -8.00 -2.80 -16.52
N GLU A 154 -8.75 -2.45 -17.55
CA GLU A 154 -10.10 -1.87 -17.45
C GLU A 154 -11.17 -2.95 -17.18
N LEU A 155 -12.08 -2.69 -16.24
CA LEU A 155 -13.23 -3.55 -15.94
C LEU A 155 -14.55 -2.87 -16.33
N PRO A 156 -15.57 -3.64 -16.78
CA PRO A 156 -15.58 -5.10 -17.01
C PRO A 156 -15.01 -5.52 -18.38
N SER A 157 -14.43 -4.61 -19.16
CA SER A 157 -14.00 -4.89 -20.55
C SER A 157 -12.81 -5.86 -20.65
N LEU A 158 -12.06 -6.05 -19.56
CA LEU A 158 -10.79 -6.79 -19.50
C LEU A 158 -9.76 -6.28 -20.52
N ARG A 159 -9.83 -4.99 -20.85
CA ARG A 159 -8.95 -4.32 -21.80
C ARG A 159 -7.69 -3.81 -21.08
N PRO A 160 -6.47 -4.25 -21.44
CA PRO A 160 -5.26 -3.64 -20.92
C PRO A 160 -5.13 -2.20 -21.46
N LEU A 161 -4.52 -1.32 -20.67
CA LEU A 161 -4.43 0.12 -20.97
C LEU A 161 -2.99 0.67 -21.01
N ALA A 162 -2.06 0.00 -20.33
CA ALA A 162 -0.63 0.34 -20.31
C ALA A 162 0.23 -0.67 -21.11
N GLU A 163 -0.41 -1.50 -21.95
CA GLU A 163 0.27 -2.57 -22.69
C GLU A 163 1.38 -2.02 -23.59
N ARG A 164 2.56 -2.62 -23.43
CA ARG A 164 3.85 -2.13 -23.93
C ARG A 164 4.67 -3.32 -24.43
N ALA A 165 5.36 -3.16 -25.55
CA ALA A 165 6.15 -4.23 -26.14
C ALA A 165 7.39 -4.53 -25.27
N PHE A 166 7.56 -5.79 -24.87
CA PHE A 166 8.77 -6.27 -24.20
C PHE A 166 9.89 -6.46 -25.23
N PRO A 167 11.01 -5.72 -25.17
CA PRO A 167 12.23 -6.16 -25.84
C PRO A 167 12.74 -7.43 -25.14
N GLY A 168 12.80 -8.57 -25.84
CA GLY A 168 13.51 -9.77 -25.38
C GLY A 168 12.68 -10.97 -24.89
N ARG A 169 11.33 -10.96 -24.94
CA ARG A 169 10.54 -12.22 -24.90
C ARG A 169 10.21 -12.66 -26.33
N ASP A 170 11.09 -13.48 -26.90
CA ASP A 170 10.80 -14.19 -28.15
C ASP A 170 9.61 -15.16 -27.98
N GLU A 171 8.89 -15.46 -29.07
CA GLU A 171 7.64 -16.26 -29.01
C GLU A 171 7.86 -17.76 -28.67
N ALA A 172 9.09 -18.17 -28.38
CA ALA A 172 9.43 -19.45 -27.77
C ALA A 172 9.89 -19.21 -26.33
N GLY A 173 9.19 -19.78 -25.34
CA GLY A 173 9.39 -19.54 -23.91
C GLY A 173 10.62 -20.21 -23.31
N GLU A 174 11.81 -19.94 -23.86
CA GLU A 174 13.12 -20.23 -23.28
C GLU A 174 13.79 -18.88 -22.98
N SER A 175 13.89 -18.52 -21.70
CA SER A 175 14.77 -17.42 -21.27
C SER A 175 16.21 -17.86 -21.48
N ASP A 176 17.04 -17.01 -22.11
CA ASP A 176 18.45 -17.32 -22.33
C ASP A 176 19.24 -17.15 -21.02
N GLU A 177 19.19 -18.18 -20.17
CA GLU A 177 19.90 -18.26 -18.88
C GLU A 177 21.44 -18.19 -19.01
N SER A 178 21.99 -18.03 -20.21
CA SER A 178 23.44 -18.13 -20.48
C SER A 178 24.21 -16.81 -20.43
N VAL A 179 23.55 -15.65 -20.32
CA VAL A 179 24.21 -14.32 -20.44
C VAL A 179 24.41 -13.61 -19.10
N GLU A 180 23.36 -13.36 -18.32
CA GLU A 180 23.45 -12.47 -17.13
C GLU A 180 24.22 -13.07 -15.94
N ALA A 181 24.31 -14.40 -15.83
CA ALA A 181 24.98 -15.07 -14.72
C ALA A 181 26.53 -15.02 -14.76
N ALA A 182 27.13 -14.50 -15.84
CA ALA A 182 28.56 -14.66 -16.12
C ALA A 182 29.46 -13.50 -15.68
N GLU A 183 28.94 -12.26 -15.55
CA GLU A 183 29.79 -11.08 -15.27
C GLU A 183 29.87 -10.69 -13.79
N PHE A 184 28.92 -11.09 -12.95
CA PHE A 184 28.89 -10.73 -11.52
C PHE A 184 29.96 -11.40 -10.65
N ASP A 185 30.52 -12.54 -11.07
CA ASP A 185 31.47 -13.33 -10.26
C ASP A 185 32.91 -12.75 -10.24
N ASN A 186 33.17 -11.65 -10.97
CA ASN A 186 34.50 -11.04 -11.11
C ASN A 186 34.74 -9.76 -10.28
N LEU A 187 33.75 -9.25 -9.52
CA LEU A 187 33.88 -7.96 -8.81
C LEU A 187 34.11 -8.08 -7.28
N VAL A 188 34.61 -9.22 -6.79
CA VAL A 188 34.83 -9.45 -5.34
C VAL A 188 36.24 -9.99 -5.00
N GLU A 189 37.29 -9.63 -5.75
CA GLU A 189 38.68 -9.94 -5.32
C GLU A 189 39.74 -8.88 -5.72
N ALA A 190 39.57 -7.61 -5.29
CA ALA A 190 40.55 -6.55 -5.54
C ALA A 190 40.63 -5.46 -4.43
N THR A 191 40.91 -5.84 -3.17
CA THR A 191 41.26 -4.86 -2.12
C THR A 191 42.76 -4.57 -2.09
N GLY A 192 43.17 -3.43 -2.66
CA GLY A 192 44.55 -2.93 -2.62
C GLY A 192 44.61 -1.40 -2.83
N PRO A 193 45.28 -0.64 -1.95
CA PRO A 193 45.31 0.82 -2.05
C PRO A 193 46.50 1.33 -2.86
N GLU A 194 46.26 2.00 -3.98
CA GLU A 194 47.26 2.91 -4.60
C GLU A 194 46.56 4.05 -5.36
N GLU A 195 47.30 5.14 -5.63
CA GLU A 195 46.76 6.44 -6.03
C GLU A 195 46.51 6.54 -7.55
N ALA A 196 45.37 7.11 -7.95
CA ALA A 196 45.13 7.57 -9.33
C ALA A 196 44.21 8.80 -9.36
N GLU A 197 44.71 9.93 -9.89
CA GLU A 197 43.91 11.09 -10.28
C GLU A 197 43.30 10.89 -11.68
N THR A 198 42.39 11.80 -12.08
CA THR A 198 41.87 11.99 -13.46
C THR A 198 40.95 10.89 -14.02
N THR A 199 39.90 11.18 -14.81
CA THR A 199 39.33 12.46 -15.28
C THR A 199 37.83 12.30 -15.56
N VAL A 200 37.05 13.38 -15.46
CA VAL A 200 35.66 13.40 -15.96
C VAL A 200 35.64 13.77 -17.44
N SER A 201 35.16 12.87 -18.30
CA SER A 201 34.79 13.18 -19.69
C SER A 201 33.81 12.15 -20.26
N ASP A 202 32.69 12.65 -20.78
CA ASP A 202 31.87 12.06 -21.84
C ASP A 202 31.45 10.58 -21.70
N ALA A 203 30.45 10.34 -20.85
CA ALA A 203 29.60 9.16 -20.94
C ALA A 203 28.72 9.25 -22.22
N GLN A 204 29.32 8.89 -23.35
CA GLN A 204 28.68 8.91 -24.66
C GLN A 204 27.68 7.75 -24.76
N ALA A 205 26.39 8.06 -25.03
CA ALA A 205 25.31 7.08 -24.97
C ALA A 205 25.55 5.90 -25.93
N ASP A 206 25.66 4.70 -25.36
CA ASP A 206 25.79 3.47 -26.14
C ASP A 206 24.42 3.07 -26.69
N VAL A 207 24.37 2.76 -28.00
CA VAL A 207 23.14 2.47 -28.73
C VAL A 207 23.25 1.07 -29.30
N GLY A 208 22.76 0.09 -28.53
CA GLY A 208 22.74 -1.32 -28.93
C GLY A 208 22.05 -1.55 -30.28
N GLU A 209 22.51 -2.56 -31.01
CA GLU A 209 22.16 -2.80 -32.43
C GLU A 209 20.66 -3.02 -32.72
N SER A 210 19.82 -3.18 -31.70
CA SER A 210 18.35 -3.28 -31.84
C SER A 210 17.67 -1.92 -32.10
N GLY A 211 18.31 -0.80 -31.77
CA GLY A 211 17.72 0.55 -31.87
C GLY A 211 16.56 0.82 -30.90
N ILE A 212 16.33 -0.09 -29.94
CA ILE A 212 15.41 0.08 -28.81
C ILE A 212 16.26 0.60 -27.64
N PRO A 213 15.85 1.68 -26.93
CA PRO A 213 16.56 2.08 -25.71
C PRO A 213 16.50 0.95 -24.69
N PRO A 214 17.58 0.68 -23.93
CA PRO A 214 17.55 -0.33 -22.89
C PRO A 214 16.42 -0.04 -21.89
N LEU A 215 15.76 -1.08 -21.40
CA LEU A 215 14.83 -0.94 -20.29
C LEU A 215 15.61 -0.41 -19.07
N PRO A 216 15.02 0.46 -18.23
CA PRO A 216 15.63 0.82 -16.97
C PRO A 216 15.86 -0.43 -16.12
N GLU A 217 17.03 -0.55 -15.49
CA GLU A 217 17.33 -1.59 -14.49
C GLU A 217 16.46 -1.38 -13.24
N LEU A 218 15.25 -1.91 -13.30
CA LEU A 218 14.24 -1.76 -12.26
C LEU A 218 14.49 -2.77 -11.13
N ASN A 219 15.53 -2.48 -10.37
CA ASN A 219 15.88 -3.11 -9.10
C ASN A 219 14.91 -2.69 -7.96
N TYR A 220 13.62 -2.61 -8.29
CA TYR A 220 12.52 -2.13 -7.44
C TYR A 220 11.43 -3.21 -7.32
N PHE A 221 11.11 -3.58 -6.10
CA PHE A 221 10.08 -4.54 -5.75
C PHE A 221 8.83 -3.81 -5.27
N HIS A 222 7.81 -3.75 -6.12
CA HIS A 222 6.47 -3.24 -5.79
C HIS A 222 5.91 -3.92 -4.53
N GLY A 223 5.26 -3.13 -3.67
CA GLY A 223 4.76 -3.52 -2.36
C GLY A 223 3.23 -3.43 -2.26
N GLY A 224 2.75 -2.81 -1.19
CA GLY A 224 1.34 -2.49 -1.04
C GLY A 224 0.96 -1.29 -1.90
N LEU A 225 0.05 -1.48 -2.85
CA LEU A 225 -0.50 -0.39 -3.67
C LEU A 225 -1.70 0.26 -2.96
N LEU A 226 -1.73 1.60 -2.92
CA LEU A 226 -2.82 2.41 -2.37
C LEU A 226 -3.28 3.49 -3.36
N THR A 227 -4.58 3.56 -3.65
CA THR A 227 -5.15 4.61 -4.51
C THR A 227 -5.64 5.80 -3.73
N SER A 228 -5.47 7.01 -4.28
CA SER A 228 -6.04 8.24 -3.68
C SER A 228 -7.58 8.18 -3.62
N PRO A 229 -8.24 8.98 -2.76
CA PRO A 229 -9.71 8.95 -2.60
C PRO A 229 -10.51 9.30 -3.86
N ASP A 230 -9.88 9.98 -4.83
CA ASP A 230 -10.43 10.30 -6.16
C ASP A 230 -9.88 9.43 -7.31
N GLY A 231 -9.07 8.41 -6.99
CA GLY A 231 -8.41 7.54 -7.96
C GLY A 231 -7.35 8.22 -8.85
N SER A 232 -7.04 9.50 -8.64
CA SER A 232 -6.10 10.25 -9.50
C SER A 232 -4.62 9.84 -9.33
N ARG A 233 -4.25 9.28 -8.17
CA ARG A 233 -2.88 8.85 -7.85
C ARG A 233 -2.83 7.42 -7.33
N ILE A 234 -1.73 6.75 -7.67
CA ILE A 234 -1.30 5.50 -7.05
C ILE A 234 -0.11 5.82 -6.14
N ALA A 235 -0.06 5.22 -4.96
CA ALA A 235 1.12 5.12 -4.11
C ALA A 235 1.52 3.65 -3.96
N ASP A 236 2.81 3.39 -3.82
CA ASP A 236 3.41 2.07 -3.66
C ASP A 236 4.37 2.07 -2.47
N THR A 237 4.27 1.05 -1.61
CA THR A 237 5.12 0.83 -0.43
C THR A 237 6.21 -0.22 -0.67
N GLY A 238 6.73 -0.27 -1.90
CA GLY A 238 7.79 -1.16 -2.34
C GLY A 238 9.18 -0.84 -1.76
N TRP A 239 10.21 -1.49 -2.31
CA TRP A 239 11.59 -1.39 -1.83
C TRP A 239 12.62 -1.60 -2.95
N VAL A 240 13.85 -1.10 -2.76
CA VAL A 240 14.99 -1.26 -3.71
C VAL A 240 16.04 -2.23 -3.19
N TRP A 241 16.72 -2.92 -4.11
CA TRP A 241 17.69 -3.97 -3.78
C TRP A 241 18.85 -3.49 -2.89
N GLN A 242 19.30 -4.36 -1.98
CA GLN A 242 19.86 -4.00 -0.66
C GLN A 242 18.82 -3.23 0.16
N PRO A 243 18.03 -3.92 1.00
CA PRO A 243 16.62 -3.59 1.28
C PRO A 243 16.41 -2.19 1.90
N VAL A 244 16.13 -1.20 1.06
CA VAL A 244 15.61 0.10 1.48
C VAL A 244 14.14 0.18 1.05
N GLY A 245 13.24 0.31 2.01
CA GLY A 245 11.84 0.64 1.73
C GLY A 245 11.76 2.01 1.07
N LEU A 246 11.06 2.10 -0.06
CA LEU A 246 11.05 3.30 -0.90
C LEU A 246 9.62 3.59 -1.37
N ILE A 247 8.92 4.46 -0.64
CA ILE A 247 7.57 4.86 -1.02
C ILE A 247 7.63 5.77 -2.24
N GLY A 248 6.96 5.34 -3.31
CA GLY A 248 6.69 6.09 -4.53
C GLY A 248 5.23 6.47 -4.67
N ALA A 249 4.95 7.53 -5.44
CA ALA A 249 3.61 7.80 -5.98
C ALA A 249 3.68 8.43 -7.37
N TRP A 250 2.66 8.17 -8.20
CA TRP A 250 2.55 8.69 -9.56
C TRP A 250 1.09 9.01 -9.95
N SER A 251 0.92 9.70 -11.07
CA SER A 251 -0.38 10.12 -11.61
C SER A 251 -1.00 9.03 -12.48
N LEU A 252 -2.18 8.53 -12.09
CA LEU A 252 -2.91 7.55 -12.91
C LEU A 252 -3.38 8.15 -14.24
N ARG A 253 -3.61 9.48 -14.28
CA ARG A 253 -3.97 10.19 -15.51
C ARG A 253 -2.81 10.25 -16.51
N GLU A 254 -1.58 10.34 -16.04
CA GLU A 254 -0.40 10.29 -16.91
C GLU A 254 -0.09 8.85 -17.34
N TRP A 255 -0.28 7.86 -16.45
CA TRP A 255 -0.07 6.44 -16.78
C TRP A 255 -1.01 5.92 -17.88
N LEU A 256 -2.17 6.54 -18.05
CA LEU A 256 -3.09 6.29 -19.18
C LEU A 256 -2.63 6.92 -20.51
N ASN A 257 -1.54 7.68 -20.53
CA ASN A 257 -0.99 8.35 -21.72
C ASN A 257 0.48 7.94 -21.98
N ASP A 258 1.26 7.66 -20.92
CA ASP A 258 2.59 7.07 -20.96
C ASP A 258 2.58 5.75 -20.18
N PRO A 259 2.76 4.58 -20.83
CA PRO A 259 2.69 3.29 -20.16
C PRO A 259 3.87 3.04 -19.20
N TRP A 260 4.94 3.85 -19.21
CA TRP A 260 6.08 3.76 -18.29
C TRP A 260 5.96 4.65 -17.05
N ALA A 261 4.81 5.29 -16.84
CA ALA A 261 4.69 6.30 -15.79
C ALA A 261 4.87 5.75 -14.35
N SER A 262 4.67 4.46 -14.14
CA SER A 262 4.96 3.73 -12.89
C SER A 262 6.45 3.48 -12.65
N GLU A 263 7.29 3.53 -13.68
CA GLU A 263 8.71 3.17 -13.64
C GLU A 263 9.64 4.40 -13.76
N ASN A 264 9.32 5.35 -14.66
CA ASN A 264 10.17 6.51 -14.92
C ASN A 264 9.41 7.79 -15.35
N GLY A 265 8.07 7.83 -15.19
CA GLY A 265 7.24 8.97 -15.61
C GLY A 265 7.49 10.28 -14.86
N GLU A 266 7.12 11.40 -15.49
CA GLU A 266 7.36 12.74 -14.93
C GLU A 266 6.68 12.96 -13.56
N SER A 267 5.50 12.39 -13.31
CA SER A 267 4.84 12.44 -12.00
C SER A 267 5.31 11.41 -10.97
N LEU A 268 6.17 10.45 -11.32
CA LEU A 268 6.70 9.50 -10.34
C LEU A 268 7.61 10.25 -9.36
N LYS A 269 7.28 10.19 -8.07
CA LYS A 269 8.06 10.79 -6.98
C LYS A 269 8.27 9.74 -5.91
N HIS A 270 9.52 9.36 -5.67
CA HIS A 270 9.94 8.65 -4.47
C HIS A 270 10.24 9.68 -3.38
N PHE A 271 9.78 9.44 -2.15
CA PHE A 271 9.83 10.48 -1.11
C PHE A 271 10.01 10.01 0.33
N PHE A 272 9.85 8.72 0.62
CA PHE A 272 10.14 8.17 1.95
C PHE A 272 11.06 6.96 1.81
N GLN A 273 12.26 7.07 2.41
CA GLN A 273 13.23 5.99 2.54
C GLN A 273 13.23 5.48 3.98
N SER A 274 13.30 4.16 4.16
CA SER A 274 13.10 3.51 5.45
C SER A 274 13.78 2.15 5.58
N GLU A 275 14.12 1.76 6.81
CA GLU A 275 14.65 0.42 7.14
C GLU A 275 13.64 -0.71 6.88
N ASP A 276 12.33 -0.39 6.91
CA ASP A 276 11.23 -1.34 6.71
C ASP A 276 10.52 -1.10 5.35
N TRP A 277 9.84 -2.12 4.81
CA TRP A 277 9.10 -2.10 3.53
C TRP A 277 7.66 -2.64 3.70
N ASP A 278 6.78 -2.56 2.69
CA ASP A 278 5.32 -2.81 2.80
C ASP A 278 4.69 -1.96 3.94
N LEU A 279 5.23 -0.75 4.12
CA LEU A 279 4.96 0.15 5.25
C LEU A 279 3.45 0.38 5.46
N PRO A 280 2.98 0.46 6.72
CA PRO A 280 1.66 0.99 7.02
C PRO A 280 1.54 2.41 6.45
N ALA A 281 0.54 2.63 5.61
CA ALA A 281 0.30 3.91 4.95
C ALA A 281 -1.22 4.16 4.79
N ALA A 282 -1.60 5.44 4.69
CA ALA A 282 -2.97 5.86 4.42
C ALA A 282 -3.01 7.23 3.73
N TRP A 283 -3.85 7.36 2.68
CA TRP A 283 -4.16 8.65 2.08
C TRP A 283 -5.01 9.50 3.04
N ILE A 284 -4.60 10.75 3.24
CA ILE A 284 -5.34 11.78 4.00
C ILE A 284 -6.31 12.52 3.06
N ASP A 285 -5.87 12.79 1.84
CA ASP A 285 -6.64 13.36 0.75
C ASP A 285 -6.02 12.95 -0.60
N ASN A 286 -6.33 13.67 -1.68
CA ASN A 286 -5.90 13.29 -3.03
C ASN A 286 -4.43 13.61 -3.32
N GLU A 287 -3.76 14.39 -2.47
CA GLU A 287 -2.34 14.71 -2.60
C GLU A 287 -1.49 14.30 -1.39
N ARG A 288 -2.07 14.08 -0.20
CA ARG A 288 -1.29 13.79 1.01
C ARG A 288 -1.39 12.32 1.43
N LEU A 289 -0.24 11.67 1.50
CA LEU A 289 -0.07 10.30 2.00
C LEU A 289 0.63 10.35 3.36
N ALA A 290 0.08 9.66 4.36
CA ALA A 290 0.76 9.38 5.61
C ALA A 290 1.41 7.98 5.54
N ALA A 291 2.64 7.86 6.05
CA ALA A 291 3.34 6.60 6.23
C ALA A 291 3.93 6.52 7.64
N TRP A 292 3.92 5.33 8.24
CA TRP A 292 4.54 5.04 9.53
C TRP A 292 5.72 4.10 9.28
N GLY A 293 6.92 4.49 9.71
CA GLY A 293 8.14 3.72 9.45
C GLY A 293 9.31 4.16 10.31
N ARG A 294 10.45 3.46 10.19
CA ARG A 294 11.74 3.89 10.74
C ARG A 294 12.56 4.56 9.65
N ILE A 295 12.98 5.80 9.91
CA ILE A 295 13.99 6.49 9.10
C ILE A 295 15.36 5.91 9.45
N ASP A 296 16.13 5.55 8.43
CA ASP A 296 17.57 5.32 8.56
C ASP A 296 18.31 6.66 8.46
N THR A 297 19.14 6.99 9.45
CA THR A 297 19.98 8.20 9.44
C THR A 297 21.18 8.11 8.52
N ASP A 298 21.63 6.89 8.23
CA ASP A 298 22.89 6.63 7.56
C ASP A 298 22.69 6.51 6.03
N LEU A 299 21.42 6.49 5.57
CA LEU A 299 20.99 6.52 4.16
C LEU A 299 20.51 7.91 3.69
N LEU A 300 20.46 8.91 4.58
CA LEU A 300 19.96 10.26 4.27
C LEU A 300 21.06 11.31 4.45
N ASP A 301 20.89 12.47 3.81
CA ASP A 301 21.79 13.60 4.06
C ASP A 301 21.58 14.10 5.49
N PRO A 302 22.64 14.17 6.34
CA PRO A 302 22.51 14.69 7.69
C PRO A 302 22.03 16.16 7.73
N GLU A 303 22.23 16.97 6.69
CA GLU A 303 21.71 18.35 6.67
C GLU A 303 20.16 18.41 6.64
N ASP A 304 19.49 17.36 6.12
CA ASP A 304 18.03 17.28 6.08
C ASP A 304 17.42 16.61 7.35
N TYR A 305 18.13 15.67 7.99
CA TYR A 305 17.54 14.78 9.01
C TYR A 305 18.32 14.60 10.33
N ALA A 306 19.42 15.32 10.59
CA ALA A 306 20.28 15.11 11.78
C ALA A 306 19.62 15.20 13.17
N GLU A 307 18.39 15.70 13.29
CA GLU A 307 17.63 15.68 14.55
C GLU A 307 16.84 14.37 14.80
N ILE A 308 16.70 13.52 13.79
CA ILE A 308 15.88 12.31 13.83
C ILE A 308 16.79 11.09 13.95
N GLU A 309 17.28 10.81 15.17
CA GLU A 309 17.84 9.51 15.55
C GLU A 309 16.97 8.37 14.99
N SER A 310 17.54 7.23 14.53
CA SER A 310 16.76 6.12 13.97
C SER A 310 15.65 5.66 14.93
N LYS A 311 14.44 6.11 14.62
CA LYS A 311 13.25 6.03 15.45
C LYS A 311 12.02 5.81 14.57
N PRO A 312 10.99 5.15 15.09
CA PRO A 312 9.68 5.16 14.47
C PRO A 312 9.14 6.60 14.38
N VAL A 313 8.67 6.97 13.20
CA VAL A 313 8.03 8.26 12.88
C VAL A 313 6.76 8.03 12.07
N ILE A 314 5.84 8.99 12.09
CA ILE A 314 4.81 9.11 11.04
C ILE A 314 5.11 10.36 10.22
N VAL A 315 5.34 10.19 8.93
CA VAL A 315 5.58 11.30 8.00
C VAL A 315 4.39 11.43 7.05
N ILE A 316 3.99 12.68 6.79
CA ILE A 316 2.94 13.02 5.84
C ILE A 316 3.61 13.75 4.68
N HIS A 317 3.61 13.15 3.49
CA HIS A 317 4.20 13.70 2.27
C HIS A 317 3.12 14.24 1.33
N ASN A 318 3.45 15.26 0.54
CA ASN A 318 2.70 15.60 -0.66
C ASN A 318 3.16 14.69 -1.82
N ALA A 319 2.32 13.74 -2.20
CA ALA A 319 2.56 12.73 -3.24
C ALA A 319 2.54 13.29 -4.69
N ARG A 320 2.50 14.61 -4.88
CA ARG A 320 2.74 15.30 -6.17
C ARG A 320 4.14 15.89 -6.26
N THR A 321 4.73 16.31 -5.15
CA THR A 321 6.06 16.97 -5.09
C THR A 321 7.13 16.14 -4.37
N GLY A 322 6.72 15.13 -3.59
CA GLY A 322 7.55 14.40 -2.63
C GLY A 322 7.78 15.13 -1.30
N SER A 323 7.45 16.42 -1.20
CA SER A 323 7.83 17.24 -0.04
C SER A 323 7.12 16.80 1.25
N VAL A 324 7.86 16.82 2.36
CA VAL A 324 7.31 16.57 3.70
C VAL A 324 6.37 17.71 4.08
N SER A 325 5.13 17.38 4.44
CA SER A 325 4.11 18.31 4.94
C SER A 325 4.05 18.35 6.46
N ARG A 326 4.22 17.20 7.14
CA ARG A 326 4.23 17.07 8.62
C ARG A 326 5.02 15.83 9.05
N VAL A 327 5.54 15.85 10.28
CA VAL A 327 6.17 14.71 10.96
C VAL A 327 5.59 14.57 12.37
N ALA A 328 5.34 13.34 12.83
CA ALA A 328 5.25 12.99 14.24
C ALA A 328 6.47 12.15 14.63
N ARG A 329 7.30 12.69 15.53
CA ARG A 329 8.46 12.00 16.13
C ARG A 329 8.04 11.17 17.35
N ASP A 330 8.89 10.23 17.76
CA ASP A 330 8.76 9.40 18.97
C ASP A 330 7.42 8.65 19.11
N VAL A 331 6.86 8.15 17.99
CA VAL A 331 5.66 7.28 18.00
C VAL A 331 6.03 5.85 18.42
N PRO A 332 5.06 4.96 18.74
CA PRO A 332 5.36 3.54 18.92
C PRO A 332 6.02 2.87 17.70
N LEU A 333 6.79 1.82 17.95
CA LEU A 333 7.31 0.91 16.92
C LEU A 333 6.39 -0.31 16.78
N TYR A 334 5.94 -0.64 15.57
CA TYR A 334 5.24 -1.90 15.29
C TYR A 334 6.16 -3.11 15.44
N LEU A 335 5.59 -4.29 15.65
CA LEU A 335 6.33 -5.54 15.46
C LEU A 335 6.45 -5.87 13.97
N LEU A 336 7.55 -6.53 13.61
CA LEU A 336 7.79 -7.10 12.29
C LEU A 336 7.58 -8.63 12.29
N SER A 337 7.49 -9.24 11.11
CA SER A 337 7.31 -10.69 10.94
C SER A 337 8.16 -11.27 9.80
N THR A 338 8.72 -12.45 10.05
CA THR A 338 9.33 -13.34 9.03
C THR A 338 8.56 -14.66 8.88
N ALA A 339 7.45 -14.84 9.64
CA ALA A 339 6.92 -16.16 10.02
C ALA A 339 6.37 -17.03 8.87
N PHE A 340 6.27 -16.50 7.65
CA PHE A 340 5.67 -17.17 6.48
C PHE A 340 6.55 -17.12 5.23
N VAL A 341 7.77 -16.57 5.32
CA VAL A 341 8.72 -16.40 4.21
C VAL A 341 9.94 -17.29 4.49
N PRO A 342 10.08 -18.46 3.82
CA PRO A 342 11.02 -19.51 4.19
C PRO A 342 12.43 -19.29 3.61
N SER A 343 13.03 -18.11 3.83
CA SER A 343 14.39 -17.80 3.40
C SER A 343 15.22 -17.11 4.49
N TRP A 344 16.53 -17.38 4.52
CA TRP A 344 17.48 -16.75 5.46
C TRP A 344 17.86 -15.31 5.04
N GLU A 345 17.45 -14.92 3.82
CA GLU A 345 17.47 -13.55 3.28
C GLU A 345 16.03 -12.97 3.28
N CYS A 346 15.20 -13.35 4.25
CA CYS A 346 13.85 -12.82 4.39
C CYS A 346 13.91 -11.38 4.93
N PHE A 347 13.43 -10.43 4.14
CA PHE A 347 13.16 -9.08 4.63
C PHE A 347 11.85 -9.11 5.44
N PRO A 348 11.88 -8.72 6.72
CA PRO A 348 10.72 -8.84 7.58
C PRO A 348 9.67 -7.77 7.22
N TYR A 349 8.38 -8.10 7.37
CA TYR A 349 7.28 -7.21 6.99
C TYR A 349 6.51 -6.68 8.23
N PRO A 350 5.93 -5.48 8.17
CA PRO A 350 5.27 -4.84 9.32
C PRO A 350 3.94 -5.49 9.68
N LEU A 351 3.70 -5.62 11.00
CA LEU A 351 2.43 -5.99 11.60
C LEU A 351 1.67 -4.75 12.09
N GLY A 352 1.68 -3.70 11.28
CA GLY A 352 0.97 -2.43 11.51
C GLY A 352 -0.16 -2.21 10.50
N GLY A 353 -1.12 -1.39 10.88
CA GLY A 353 -2.21 -0.91 10.03
C GLY A 353 -2.45 0.57 10.23
N MET A 354 -2.93 1.24 9.18
CA MET A 354 -3.26 2.67 9.18
C MET A 354 -4.59 2.91 8.47
N ALA A 355 -5.30 3.97 8.89
CA ALA A 355 -6.48 4.48 8.20
C ALA A 355 -6.67 5.97 8.51
N PHE A 356 -7.29 6.72 7.60
CA PHE A 356 -7.69 8.10 7.84
C PHE A 356 -9.21 8.25 7.78
N SER A 357 -9.78 9.04 8.68
CA SER A 357 -11.21 9.38 8.67
C SER A 357 -11.48 10.63 9.51
N GLU A 358 -12.30 11.55 9.00
CA GLU A 358 -12.82 12.70 9.78
C GLU A 358 -11.71 13.54 10.45
N ASN A 359 -10.65 13.88 9.72
CA ASN A 359 -9.49 14.61 10.24
C ASN A 359 -8.74 13.90 11.38
N ARG A 360 -8.89 12.57 11.48
CA ARG A 360 -8.17 11.69 12.40
C ARG A 360 -7.38 10.67 11.60
N LEU A 361 -6.07 10.60 11.83
CA LEU A 361 -5.24 9.48 11.38
C LEU A 361 -5.19 8.44 12.50
N PHE A 362 -5.50 7.20 12.14
CA PHE A 362 -5.50 6.04 13.01
C PHE A 362 -4.33 5.14 12.65
N PHE A 363 -3.65 4.61 13.66
CA PHE A 363 -2.65 3.57 13.47
C PHE A 363 -2.65 2.61 14.66
N TRP A 364 -2.35 1.34 14.37
CA TRP A 364 -2.40 0.23 15.32
C TRP A 364 -1.47 -0.88 14.82
N GLY A 365 -1.10 -1.82 15.68
CA GLY A 365 -0.33 -2.98 15.26
C GLY A 365 -0.24 -4.03 16.34
N ARG A 366 0.40 -5.15 16.01
CA ARG A 366 0.71 -6.18 17.03
C ARG A 366 1.72 -5.61 18.02
N GLY A 367 1.40 -5.57 19.31
CA GLY A 367 2.20 -4.86 20.32
C GLY A 367 1.99 -3.34 20.36
N VAL A 368 1.12 -2.78 19.52
CA VAL A 368 0.82 -1.33 19.48
C VAL A 368 -0.71 -1.12 19.55
N PRO A 369 -1.27 -0.70 20.70
CA PRO A 369 -2.70 -0.43 20.81
C PRO A 369 -3.11 0.71 19.87
N LEU A 370 -4.41 0.82 19.57
CA LEU A 370 -4.92 1.88 18.69
C LEU A 370 -4.53 3.28 19.18
N HIS A 371 -3.85 4.03 18.32
CA HIS A 371 -3.49 5.43 18.48
C HIS A 371 -4.30 6.34 17.55
N VAL A 372 -4.43 7.61 17.94
CA VAL A 372 -5.07 8.67 17.15
C VAL A 372 -4.11 9.86 17.05
N TRP A 373 -3.94 10.38 15.84
CA TRP A 373 -3.38 11.71 15.58
C TRP A 373 -4.47 12.59 14.97
N ASN A 374 -4.83 13.70 15.65
CA ASN A 374 -5.79 14.65 15.11
C ASN A 374 -5.08 15.56 14.10
N LEU A 375 -5.41 15.41 12.83
CA LEU A 375 -4.93 16.24 11.73
C LEU A 375 -6.00 17.30 11.42
N ARG A 376 -6.20 18.25 12.35
CA ARG A 376 -7.08 19.38 12.08
C ARG A 376 -6.53 20.15 10.88
N ALA A 377 -7.43 20.57 9.99
CA ALA A 377 -7.09 21.55 8.98
C ALA A 377 -6.72 22.86 9.70
N SER A 378 -5.43 23.19 9.71
CA SER A 378 -5.01 24.57 9.92
C SER A 378 -5.60 25.39 8.78
N GLU A 379 -6.38 26.44 9.11
CA GLU A 379 -6.84 27.42 8.13
C GLU A 379 -5.69 28.34 7.71
N ALA A 380 -4.67 27.75 7.08
CA ALA A 380 -3.69 28.49 6.30
C ALA A 380 -4.42 29.04 5.06
N ALA A 381 -4.83 30.31 5.15
CA ALA A 381 -5.42 31.03 4.01
C ALA A 381 -4.45 31.00 2.81
N PRO A 382 -4.97 30.97 1.57
CA PRO A 382 -4.12 31.04 0.39
C PRO A 382 -3.31 32.34 0.42
N VAL A 383 -1.98 32.21 0.41
CA VAL A 383 -1.07 33.35 0.27
C VAL A 383 -1.22 33.88 -1.15
N ASP A 384 -1.71 35.11 -1.27
CA ASP A 384 -1.98 35.77 -2.55
C ASP A 384 -0.66 36.18 -3.23
N LEU A 385 -0.05 35.25 -3.98
CA LEU A 385 1.20 35.44 -4.73
C LEU A 385 0.96 36.27 -6.01
N ALA A 386 0.45 37.48 -5.83
CA ALA A 386 0.08 38.41 -6.88
C ALA A 386 1.06 39.60 -7.07
N ASP A 387 2.24 39.59 -6.44
CA ASP A 387 3.34 40.50 -6.84
C ASP A 387 4.74 39.98 -6.43
N ALA A 388 5.31 39.09 -7.26
CA ALA A 388 6.73 38.73 -7.23
C ALA A 388 7.23 38.43 -8.65
N ARG A 389 8.30 39.10 -9.08
CA ARG A 389 8.94 38.84 -10.39
C ARG A 389 10.06 37.81 -10.25
N PRO A 390 10.31 36.97 -11.28
CA PRO A 390 11.46 36.09 -11.28
C PRO A 390 12.76 36.88 -11.53
N GLU A 391 13.66 36.87 -10.55
CA GLU A 391 15.11 37.07 -10.75
C GLU A 391 15.76 35.69 -11.06
N PRO A 392 16.89 35.64 -11.77
CA PRO A 392 17.47 34.38 -12.25
C PRO A 392 18.15 33.56 -11.15
N ALA A 393 18.26 32.25 -11.39
CA ALA A 393 18.80 31.29 -10.43
C ALA A 393 20.27 31.53 -10.05
N SER A 394 20.61 31.19 -8.81
CA SER A 394 21.98 31.04 -8.32
C SER A 394 22.10 29.74 -7.53
N GLU A 395 23.15 28.97 -7.78
CA GLU A 395 23.39 27.66 -7.16
C GLU A 395 23.98 27.83 -5.76
N THR A 396 23.14 27.74 -4.72
CA THR A 396 23.59 27.61 -3.32
C THR A 396 22.58 26.87 -2.46
N ALA A 397 23.03 25.79 -1.81
CA ALA A 397 22.53 25.14 -0.58
C ALA A 397 21.00 25.04 -0.33
N PHE A 398 20.51 23.81 -0.16
CA PHE A 398 19.16 23.54 0.35
C PHE A 398 19.04 23.93 1.83
N SER A 399 18.53 25.13 2.11
CA SER A 399 18.21 25.56 3.49
C SER A 399 16.86 25.00 3.92
N ASN A 400 16.86 23.76 4.44
CA ASN A 400 15.69 23.16 5.08
C ASN A 400 15.43 23.84 6.44
N SER A 401 14.65 24.92 6.41
CA SER A 401 14.25 25.70 7.59
C SER A 401 12.77 26.10 7.53
N GLU A 402 12.15 26.21 8.70
CA GLU A 402 10.72 26.52 8.92
C GLU A 402 9.70 25.44 8.53
N ALA A 403 10.02 24.18 8.84
CA ALA A 403 8.98 23.25 9.28
C ALA A 403 8.31 23.81 10.55
N HIS A 404 7.17 24.49 10.41
CA HIS A 404 6.51 25.15 11.54
C HIS A 404 6.06 24.16 12.64
N GLU A 405 6.62 24.30 13.84
CA GLU A 405 6.06 23.70 15.06
C GLU A 405 4.70 24.33 15.41
N VAL A 406 3.63 23.81 14.80
CA VAL A 406 2.25 24.08 15.20
C VAL A 406 1.79 22.95 16.13
N PRO A 407 1.30 23.24 17.35
CA PRO A 407 0.91 22.22 18.32
C PRO A 407 -0.46 21.58 18.00
N ASP A 408 -0.56 20.92 16.84
CA ASP A 408 -1.53 19.83 16.68
C ASP A 408 -1.13 18.68 17.62
N SER A 409 -2.11 18.05 18.28
CA SER A 409 -1.85 17.09 19.34
C SER A 409 -0.98 15.92 18.86
N ALA A 410 0.19 15.72 19.46
CA ALA A 410 1.04 14.55 19.20
C ALA A 410 0.23 13.24 19.33
N PRO A 411 0.55 12.19 18.55
CA PRO A 411 -0.19 10.94 18.57
C PRO A 411 -0.35 10.35 19.97
N TYR A 412 -1.56 9.89 20.32
CA TYR A 412 -1.85 9.32 21.64
C TYR A 412 -2.66 8.02 21.56
N PRO A 413 -2.43 7.06 22.49
CA PRO A 413 -3.24 5.86 22.60
C PRO A 413 -4.67 6.19 23.04
N VAL A 414 -5.66 5.52 22.47
CA VAL A 414 -7.08 5.62 22.86
C VAL A 414 -7.61 4.36 23.54
N THR A 415 -6.75 3.36 23.74
CA THR A 415 -7.05 2.06 24.32
C THR A 415 -5.79 1.41 24.89
N GLU A 416 -5.94 0.42 25.76
CA GLU A 416 -4.91 -0.56 26.12
C GLU A 416 -5.09 -1.89 25.34
N ILE A 417 -6.14 -1.99 24.52
CA ILE A 417 -6.44 -3.16 23.69
C ILE A 417 -5.48 -3.18 22.48
N GLU A 418 -4.58 -4.16 22.46
CA GLU A 418 -3.88 -4.58 21.25
C GLU A 418 -4.83 -5.31 20.29
N PHE A 419 -4.64 -5.09 18.99
CA PHE A 419 -5.34 -5.83 17.94
C PHE A 419 -4.45 -6.96 17.40
N HIS A 420 -5.06 -8.02 16.87
CA HIS A 420 -4.35 -9.15 16.26
C HIS A 420 -4.15 -8.95 14.76
N ASP A 421 -5.24 -8.68 14.05
CA ASP A 421 -5.27 -8.34 12.62
C ASP A 421 -6.55 -7.55 12.34
N ALA A 422 -6.46 -6.22 12.48
CA ALA A 422 -7.61 -5.34 12.45
C ALA A 422 -7.68 -4.45 11.21
N VAL A 423 -8.90 -4.24 10.73
CA VAL A 423 -9.24 -3.29 9.66
C VAL A 423 -10.17 -2.20 10.19
N TYR A 424 -10.06 -0.99 9.64
CA TYR A 424 -11.03 0.09 9.88
C TYR A 424 -12.08 0.10 8.77
N HIS A 425 -13.36 -0.03 9.14
CA HIS A 425 -14.49 0.05 8.23
C HIS A 425 -15.02 1.50 8.18
N PRO A 426 -14.81 2.26 7.09
CA PRO A 426 -15.04 3.70 7.08
C PRO A 426 -16.53 4.09 7.18
N ALA A 427 -17.43 3.37 6.49
CA ALA A 427 -18.87 3.66 6.55
C ALA A 427 -19.50 3.39 7.93
N ALA A 428 -19.20 2.23 8.54
CA ALA A 428 -19.69 1.85 9.87
C ALA A 428 -18.98 2.58 11.04
N LYS A 429 -17.82 3.19 10.76
CA LYS A 429 -16.87 3.77 11.73
C LYS A 429 -16.49 2.78 12.84
N LEU A 430 -16.11 1.57 12.43
CA LEU A 430 -15.72 0.48 13.33
C LEU A 430 -14.31 0.00 13.02
N PHE A 431 -13.54 -0.29 14.08
CA PHE A 431 -12.38 -1.17 14.00
C PHE A 431 -12.88 -2.61 14.18
N ILE A 432 -12.50 -3.51 13.29
CA ILE A 432 -12.89 -4.91 13.33
C ILE A 432 -11.62 -5.75 13.35
N ASP A 433 -11.41 -6.48 14.43
CA ASP A 433 -10.19 -7.23 14.74
C ASP A 433 -10.43 -8.74 14.61
N LEU A 434 -9.73 -9.36 13.66
CA LEU A 434 -9.72 -10.80 13.44
C LEU A 434 -8.81 -11.47 14.47
N GLN A 435 -9.42 -12.14 15.45
CA GLN A 435 -8.71 -12.87 16.49
C GLN A 435 -7.93 -14.06 15.91
N ALA A 436 -6.86 -14.48 16.58
CA ALA A 436 -6.04 -15.64 16.17
C ALA A 436 -6.83 -16.95 15.99
N ASP A 437 -7.98 -17.10 16.67
CA ASP A 437 -8.89 -18.26 16.53
C ASP A 437 -9.95 -18.10 15.43
N GLY A 438 -9.95 -16.99 14.69
CA GLY A 438 -10.87 -16.66 13.60
C GLY A 438 -12.19 -16.02 14.01
N ARG A 439 -12.36 -15.66 15.29
CA ARG A 439 -13.49 -14.82 15.73
C ARG A 439 -13.27 -13.35 15.35
N LEU A 440 -14.37 -12.61 15.17
CA LEU A 440 -14.35 -11.17 14.98
C LEU A 440 -14.68 -10.45 16.29
N SER A 441 -13.98 -9.36 16.57
CA SER A 441 -14.33 -8.38 17.61
C SER A 441 -14.51 -7.01 16.96
N ALA A 442 -15.55 -6.25 17.32
CA ALA A 442 -15.77 -4.90 16.80
C ALA A 442 -15.66 -3.83 17.88
N PHE A 443 -15.15 -2.66 17.50
CA PHE A 443 -14.91 -1.55 18.40
C PHE A 443 -15.24 -0.20 17.72
N ARG A 444 -15.75 0.76 18.49
CA ARG A 444 -16.04 2.14 18.05
C ARG A 444 -15.38 3.14 19.00
N LEU A 445 -14.82 4.22 18.47
CA LEU A 445 -14.37 5.34 19.30
C LEU A 445 -15.58 6.14 19.80
N SER A 446 -15.65 6.45 21.09
CA SER A 446 -16.75 7.28 21.63
C SER A 446 -16.59 8.74 21.20
N ASP A 447 -17.59 9.31 20.53
CA ASP A 447 -17.61 10.74 20.22
C ASP A 447 -17.89 11.56 21.48
N ALA A 448 -16.92 12.40 21.87
CA ALA A 448 -16.91 13.11 23.15
C ALA A 448 -18.04 14.14 23.31
N ASP A 449 -18.49 14.72 22.19
CA ASP A 449 -19.44 15.85 22.17
C ASP A 449 -20.90 15.42 22.32
N SER A 450 -21.18 14.12 22.38
CA SER A 450 -22.54 13.55 22.57
C SER A 450 -23.19 13.88 23.93
N SER A 451 -22.48 14.56 24.83
CA SER A 451 -22.95 14.95 26.17
C SER A 451 -23.53 16.37 26.27
N ALA A 452 -23.37 17.22 25.24
CA ALA A 452 -23.78 18.62 25.25
C ALA A 452 -25.14 18.88 24.54
N GLY A 453 -26.14 18.03 24.78
CA GLY A 453 -27.38 18.01 23.97
C GLY A 453 -28.71 17.67 24.65
N GLN A 454 -28.75 17.41 25.97
CA GLN A 454 -30.00 17.21 26.72
C GLN A 454 -29.93 17.84 28.11
N ALA A 455 -30.61 18.98 28.28
CA ALA A 455 -30.87 19.69 29.54
C ALA A 455 -32.19 20.49 29.41
#